data_AF-A0A089ZBU7-F1
#
_entry.id   AF-A0A089ZBU7-F1
#
_cell.length_a   1.000
_cell.length_b   1.000
_cell.length_c   1.000
_cell.angle_alpha   90.00
_cell.angle_beta   90.00
_cell.angle_gamma   90.00
#
_symmetry.space_group_name_H-M   'P 1'
#
loop_
_entity.id
_entity.type
_entity.pdbx_description
1 polymer ?
#
loop_
_entity_poly.entity_id
_entity_poly.type
_entity_poly.pdbx_seq_one_letter_code
_entity_poly.pdbx_strand_id
1 'polypeptide(L)'
;MIKGNNIIMISEIYYSPVYCGVSKQLNLLDFNFKNSNIQCLKRFLNKNSRLKENKLVEFIERTYYYVKIAISKYSNAFSNHLYSQHALFTILAMKIYTKSTYREIIDFIDVSDMIKKYLRIKKVPHFTTIQKFFKRLPSKQIREINHLILSLNDIKADIIALDGSGFTNDYADKYYARIRQKERKSYIKNHLTIDVKTRLILYYQTSRGPKYDTQFAKPALRQIKKV
;
A
#
# COMPACT_ATOMS: atom_id res chain seq x y z
N MET A 1 -15.77 88.85 23.99
CA MET A 1 -15.37 87.86 25.02
C MET A 1 -15.56 86.47 24.42
N ILE A 2 -14.46 85.89 23.92
CA ILE A 2 -14.46 84.70 23.06
C ILE A 2 -14.35 83.45 23.94
N LYS A 3 -15.21 82.47 23.66
CA LYS A 3 -15.28 81.12 24.25
C LYS A 3 -13.95 80.37 24.07
N GLY A 4 -13.37 79.88 25.17
CA GLY A 4 -12.30 78.88 25.14
C GLY A 4 -12.90 77.48 25.24
N ASN A 5 -12.81 76.70 24.16
CA ASN A 5 -13.19 75.29 24.13
C ASN A 5 -12.04 74.42 24.67
N ASN A 6 -12.40 73.47 25.55
CA ASN A 6 -11.53 72.40 26.05
C ASN A 6 -11.07 71.48 24.90
N ILE A 7 -9.75 71.31 24.75
CA ILE A 7 -9.16 70.31 23.86
C ILE A 7 -8.96 69.03 24.69
N ILE A 8 -9.77 68.01 24.40
CA ILE A 8 -9.58 66.65 24.92
C ILE A 8 -8.59 65.94 23.98
N MET A 9 -7.38 65.69 24.47
CA MET A 9 -6.38 64.85 23.79
C MET A 9 -6.73 63.38 24.03
N ILE A 10 -7.27 62.70 23.02
CA ILE A 10 -7.44 61.23 23.02
C ILE A 10 -6.17 60.66 22.39
N SER A 11 -5.34 59.98 23.18
CA SER A 11 -4.21 59.21 22.68
C SER A 11 -4.71 57.88 22.09
N GLU A 12 -4.68 57.75 20.76
CA GLU A 12 -4.91 56.47 20.09
C GLU A 12 -3.73 55.53 20.33
N ILE A 13 -3.95 54.42 21.04
CA ILE A 13 -2.97 53.36 21.21
C ILE A 13 -3.00 52.50 19.94
N TYR A 14 -2.00 52.65 19.08
CA TYR A 14 -1.79 51.78 17.93
C TYR A 14 -1.05 50.50 18.36
N TYR A 15 -1.74 49.37 18.41
CA TYR A 15 -1.08 48.07 18.48
C TYR A 15 -0.51 47.70 17.11
N SER A 16 0.77 47.31 17.05
CA SER A 16 1.36 46.71 15.86
C SER A 16 0.61 45.42 15.49
N PRO A 17 0.32 45.15 14.21
CA PRO A 17 -0.30 43.91 13.80
C PRO A 17 0.68 42.75 14.10
N VAL A 18 0.24 41.82 14.95
CA VAL A 18 0.97 40.58 15.23
C VAL A 18 1.01 39.77 13.93
N TYR A 19 2.16 39.77 13.26
CA TYR A 19 2.42 38.91 12.13
C TYR A 19 2.61 37.47 12.65
N CYS A 20 1.52 36.72 12.79
CA CYS A 20 1.58 35.28 12.98
C CYS A 20 2.10 34.65 11.68
N GLY A 21 3.42 34.64 11.51
CA GLY A 21 4.07 33.82 10.50
C GLY A 21 3.66 32.37 10.73
N VAL A 22 2.87 31.81 9.81
CA VAL A 22 2.57 30.38 9.80
C VAL A 22 3.89 29.67 9.59
N SER A 23 4.54 29.25 10.68
CA SER A 23 5.74 28.42 10.60
C SER A 23 5.34 27.13 9.92
N LYS A 24 5.74 26.99 8.65
CA LYS A 24 5.57 25.75 7.92
C LYS A 24 6.38 24.71 8.69
N GLN A 25 5.71 23.74 9.32
CA GLN A 25 6.38 22.65 10.00
C GLN A 25 7.22 21.91 8.95
N LEU A 26 8.55 22.10 9.01
CA LEU A 26 9.48 21.43 8.11
C LEU A 26 9.56 19.95 8.52
N ASN A 27 9.32 19.06 7.56
CA ASN A 27 9.51 17.63 7.75
C ASN A 27 10.98 17.27 7.50
N LEU A 28 11.40 16.09 7.99
CA LEU A 28 12.76 15.58 7.77
C LEU A 28 13.18 15.52 6.29
N LEU A 29 12.19 15.42 5.39
CA LEU A 29 12.36 15.45 3.93
C LEU A 29 12.82 16.82 3.41
N ASP A 30 12.46 17.92 4.08
CA ASP A 30 12.81 19.29 3.68
C ASP A 30 14.31 19.58 3.87
N PHE A 31 14.99 18.75 4.66
CA PHE A 31 16.44 18.79 4.90
C PHE A 31 17.24 17.87 3.96
N ASN A 32 16.65 17.37 2.87
CA ASN A 32 17.30 16.45 1.94
C ASN A 32 17.83 15.15 2.58
N PHE A 33 17.35 14.76 3.77
CA PHE A 33 17.64 13.44 4.32
C PHE A 33 16.97 12.38 3.45
N LYS A 34 17.75 11.79 2.53
CA LYS A 34 17.33 10.60 1.79
C LYS A 34 16.95 9.54 2.81
N ASN A 35 15.71 9.04 2.72
CA ASN A 35 15.17 8.02 3.61
C ASN A 35 16.17 6.85 3.70
N SER A 36 16.89 6.74 4.82
CA SER A 36 18.06 5.85 4.97
C SER A 36 17.70 4.39 4.66
N ASN A 37 16.46 4.01 4.93
CA ASN A 37 15.87 2.72 4.61
C ASN A 37 15.77 2.46 3.10
N ILE A 38 15.43 3.48 2.29
CA ILE A 38 15.33 3.38 0.82
C ILE A 38 16.72 3.22 0.22
N GLN A 39 17.72 3.97 0.71
CA GLN A 39 19.10 3.84 0.23
C GLN A 39 19.73 2.50 0.64
N CYS A 40 19.45 2.04 1.87
CA CYS A 40 19.81 0.71 2.34
C CYS A 40 19.18 -0.38 1.47
N LEU A 41 17.90 -0.24 1.13
CA LEU A 41 17.21 -1.18 0.25
C LEU A 41 17.79 -1.18 -1.17
N LYS A 42 18.07 -0.02 -1.78
CA LYS A 42 18.72 0.05 -3.10
C LYS A 42 20.09 -0.65 -3.08
N ARG A 43 20.88 -0.44 -2.03
CA ARG A 43 22.17 -1.14 -1.82
C ARG A 43 21.98 -2.65 -1.65
N PHE A 44 20.98 -3.06 -0.90
CA PHE A 44 20.63 -4.47 -0.68
C PHE A 44 20.20 -5.16 -1.98
N LEU A 45 19.24 -4.58 -2.71
CA LEU A 45 18.75 -5.09 -4.00
C LEU A 45 19.88 -5.22 -5.03
N ASN A 46 20.83 -4.28 -5.04
CA ASN A 46 21.99 -4.33 -5.93
C ASN A 46 22.98 -5.44 -5.55
N LYS A 47 23.06 -5.83 -4.26
CA LYS A 47 24.02 -6.82 -3.75
C LYS A 47 23.64 -8.27 -4.13
N ASN A 48 22.34 -8.57 -4.19
CA ASN A 48 21.83 -9.91 -4.55
C ASN A 48 21.95 -10.23 -6.04
N SER A 49 22.18 -9.24 -6.91
CA SER A 49 22.37 -9.47 -8.37
C SER A 49 23.59 -10.34 -8.72
N ARG A 50 24.49 -10.60 -7.77
CA ARG A 50 25.74 -11.36 -7.96
C ARG A 50 25.65 -12.86 -7.65
N LEU A 51 24.57 -13.34 -7.04
CA LEU A 51 24.38 -14.77 -6.76
C LEU A 51 23.32 -15.32 -7.70
N LYS A 52 23.59 -16.47 -8.33
CA LYS A 52 22.66 -17.17 -9.23
C LYS A 52 21.51 -17.75 -8.38
N GLU A 53 20.58 -16.90 -7.97
CA GLU A 53 19.61 -17.21 -6.92
C GLU A 53 18.34 -17.85 -7.46
N ASN A 54 17.80 -18.77 -6.67
CA ASN A 54 16.48 -19.34 -6.88
C ASN A 54 15.44 -18.21 -6.92
N LYS A 55 14.73 -18.05 -8.05
CA LYS A 55 13.74 -16.98 -8.27
C LYS A 55 12.70 -16.88 -7.15
N LEU A 56 12.33 -18.00 -6.54
CA LEU A 56 11.39 -18.02 -5.42
C LEU A 56 12.03 -17.42 -4.16
N VAL A 57 13.28 -17.75 -3.87
CA VAL A 57 14.02 -17.20 -2.73
C VAL A 57 14.19 -15.69 -2.89
N GLU A 58 14.58 -15.24 -4.09
CA GLU A 58 14.68 -13.82 -4.42
C GLU A 58 13.33 -13.11 -4.22
N PHE A 59 12.23 -13.72 -4.69
CA PHE A 59 10.89 -13.18 -4.50
C PHE A 59 10.51 -13.06 -3.02
N ILE A 60 10.77 -14.10 -2.22
CA ILE A 60 10.49 -14.13 -0.77
C ILE A 60 11.27 -13.02 -0.07
N GLU A 61 12.57 -12.95 -0.34
CA GLU A 61 13.45 -12.01 0.32
C GLU A 61 13.08 -10.57 -0.03
N ARG A 62 12.93 -10.26 -1.31
CA ARG A 62 12.48 -8.94 -1.78
C ARG A 62 11.16 -8.56 -1.14
N THR A 63 10.16 -9.45 -1.20
CA THR A 63 8.83 -9.20 -0.62
C THR A 63 8.93 -8.90 0.87
N TYR A 64 9.67 -9.70 1.62
CA TYR A 64 9.87 -9.50 3.05
C TYR A 64 10.47 -8.11 3.34
N TYR A 65 11.47 -7.68 2.56
CA TYR A 65 12.10 -6.37 2.74
C TYR A 65 11.19 -5.19 2.38
N TYR A 66 10.47 -5.24 1.24
CA TYR A 66 9.50 -4.21 0.88
C TYR A 66 8.45 -4.04 1.97
N VAL A 67 7.91 -5.15 2.46
CA VAL A 67 6.88 -5.15 3.51
C VAL A 67 7.44 -4.68 4.85
N LYS A 68 8.70 -5.03 5.17
CA LYS A 68 9.37 -4.59 6.39
C LYS A 68 9.50 -3.06 6.46
N ILE A 69 9.71 -2.41 5.33
CA ILE A 69 9.83 -0.96 5.24
C ILE A 69 8.45 -0.29 5.24
N ALA A 70 7.48 -0.86 4.52
CA ALA A 70 6.16 -0.27 4.35
C ALA A 70 5.20 -0.50 5.53
N ILE A 71 5.35 -1.59 6.28
CA ILE A 71 4.39 -2.02 7.32
C ILE A 71 5.11 -2.18 8.66
N SER A 72 4.44 -1.82 9.77
CA SER A 72 4.90 -2.11 11.11
C SER A 72 5.05 -3.63 11.37
N LYS A 73 6.00 -4.02 12.22
CA LYS A 73 6.25 -5.45 12.52
C LYS A 73 5.02 -6.16 13.09
N TYR A 74 4.25 -5.48 13.92
CA TYR A 74 3.03 -5.97 14.54
C TYR A 74 1.90 -4.95 14.36
N SER A 75 0.66 -5.42 14.36
CA SER A 75 -0.52 -4.57 14.14
C SER A 75 -0.75 -3.59 15.28
N ASN A 76 -0.40 -3.99 16.50
CA ASN A 76 -0.47 -3.19 17.71
C ASN A 76 0.51 -3.75 18.76
N ALA A 77 0.86 -2.93 19.76
CA ALA A 77 1.70 -3.30 20.91
C ALA A 77 1.09 -4.38 21.80
N PHE A 78 -0.24 -4.57 21.76
CA PHE A 78 -0.95 -5.61 22.53
C PHE A 78 -1.20 -6.92 21.74
N SER A 79 -0.64 -7.07 20.54
CA SER A 79 -0.80 -8.33 19.80
C SER A 79 -0.07 -9.49 20.51
N ASN A 80 -0.34 -10.75 20.15
CA ASN A 80 0.34 -11.89 20.77
C ASN A 80 1.79 -12.07 20.29
N HIS A 81 2.27 -11.26 19.35
CA HIS A 81 3.64 -11.26 18.82
C HIS A 81 4.18 -12.60 18.25
N LEU A 82 3.33 -13.62 18.11
CA LEU A 82 3.69 -14.95 17.59
C LEU A 82 4.25 -14.91 16.16
N TYR A 83 3.64 -14.10 15.29
CA TYR A 83 4.03 -13.93 13.90
C TYR A 83 4.12 -12.45 13.57
N SER A 84 5.16 -12.05 12.82
CA SER A 84 5.25 -10.69 12.29
C SER A 84 4.30 -10.51 11.11
N GLN A 85 3.76 -9.31 10.93
CA GLN A 85 2.99 -8.96 9.74
C GLN A 85 3.82 -9.14 8.46
N HIS A 86 5.13 -8.88 8.55
CA HIS A 86 6.09 -9.07 7.46
C HIS A 86 6.10 -10.52 6.97
N ALA A 87 6.21 -11.48 7.88
CA ALA A 87 6.19 -12.90 7.55
C ALA A 87 4.83 -13.33 6.99
N LEU A 88 3.72 -12.94 7.65
CA LEU A 88 2.37 -13.32 7.21
C LEU A 88 2.04 -12.79 5.81
N PHE A 89 2.43 -11.54 5.52
CA PHE A 89 2.26 -10.96 4.18
C PHE A 89 3.13 -11.68 3.15
N THR A 90 4.38 -11.99 3.48
CA THR A 90 5.29 -12.68 2.56
C THR A 90 4.74 -14.08 2.21
N ILE A 91 4.24 -14.83 3.20
CA ILE A 91 3.58 -16.12 2.96
C ILE A 91 2.35 -15.96 2.06
N LEU A 92 1.53 -14.93 2.29
CA LEU A 92 0.37 -14.64 1.45
C LEU A 92 0.80 -14.32 0.00
N ALA A 93 1.85 -13.53 -0.19
CA ALA A 93 2.39 -13.20 -1.50
C ALA A 93 2.96 -14.43 -2.19
N MET A 94 3.66 -15.31 -1.47
CA MET A 94 4.14 -16.60 -1.99
C MET A 94 2.98 -17.45 -2.48
N LYS A 95 1.91 -17.59 -1.68
CA LYS A 95 0.68 -18.32 -2.08
C LYS A 95 0.12 -17.81 -3.41
N ILE A 96 0.10 -16.49 -3.61
CA ILE A 96 -0.38 -15.88 -4.86
C ILE A 96 0.60 -16.17 -6.00
N TYR A 97 1.91 -16.04 -5.76
CA TYR A 97 2.96 -16.28 -6.73
C TYR A 97 2.99 -17.73 -7.23
N THR A 98 2.84 -18.70 -6.34
CA THR A 98 2.82 -20.14 -6.66
C THR A 98 1.43 -20.66 -7.06
N LYS A 99 0.40 -19.80 -7.03
CA LYS A 99 -1.01 -20.16 -7.30
C LYS A 99 -1.54 -21.33 -6.45
N SER A 100 -1.03 -21.48 -5.23
CA SER A 100 -1.39 -22.58 -4.34
C SER A 100 -2.57 -22.26 -3.42
N THR A 101 -3.12 -23.28 -2.76
CA THR A 101 -4.12 -23.12 -1.70
C THR A 101 -3.46 -22.71 -0.38
N TYR A 102 -4.29 -22.28 0.60
CA TYR A 102 -3.77 -21.92 1.92
C TYR A 102 -3.15 -23.09 2.68
N ARG A 103 -3.55 -24.34 2.39
CA ARG A 103 -2.98 -25.54 3.02
C ARG A 103 -1.66 -25.91 2.36
N GLU A 104 -1.67 -26.02 1.02
CA GLU A 104 -0.48 -26.33 0.24
C GLU A 104 0.69 -25.38 0.52
N ILE A 105 0.46 -24.07 0.66
CA ILE A 105 1.56 -23.14 0.95
C ILE A 105 2.16 -23.37 2.33
N ILE A 106 1.34 -23.79 3.30
CA ILE A 106 1.80 -24.09 4.66
C ILE A 106 2.60 -25.39 4.67
N ASP A 107 2.11 -26.43 4.00
CA ASP A 107 2.81 -27.71 3.85
C ASP A 107 4.16 -27.50 3.14
N PHE A 108 4.19 -26.67 2.10
CA PHE A 108 5.41 -26.31 1.38
C PHE A 108 6.43 -25.58 2.27
N ILE A 109 5.97 -24.68 3.15
CA ILE A 109 6.86 -23.98 4.11
C ILE A 109 7.36 -24.93 5.18
N ASP A 110 6.55 -25.91 5.61
CA ASP A 110 6.91 -26.86 6.65
C ASP A 110 8.10 -27.73 6.25
N VAL A 111 8.10 -28.18 4.97
CA VAL A 111 9.17 -28.98 4.38
C VAL A 111 10.51 -28.21 4.24
N SER A 112 10.48 -26.87 4.14
CA SER A 112 11.69 -26.09 3.83
C SER A 112 12.18 -25.21 4.98
N ASP A 113 13.26 -25.65 5.66
CA ASP A 113 13.95 -24.85 6.69
C ASP A 113 14.53 -23.54 6.15
N MET A 114 14.96 -23.54 4.89
CA MET A 114 15.48 -22.35 4.23
C MET A 114 14.41 -21.25 4.16
N ILE A 115 13.17 -21.59 3.78
CA ILE A 115 12.07 -20.63 3.70
C ILE A 115 11.71 -20.11 5.10
N LYS A 116 11.67 -21.00 6.11
CA LYS A 116 11.43 -20.61 7.51
C LYS A 116 12.47 -19.59 8.00
N LYS A 117 13.74 -19.76 7.61
CA LYS A 117 14.84 -18.81 7.90
C LYS A 117 14.62 -17.44 7.24
N TYR A 118 14.28 -17.39 5.95
CA TYR A 118 13.99 -16.12 5.25
C TYR A 118 12.80 -15.38 5.84
N LEU A 119 11.74 -16.11 6.21
CA LEU A 119 10.53 -15.56 6.85
C LEU A 119 10.76 -15.16 8.31
N ARG A 120 11.87 -15.59 8.92
CA ARG A 120 12.21 -15.38 10.34
C ARG A 120 11.16 -15.93 11.29
N ILE A 121 10.61 -17.10 10.97
CA ILE A 121 9.61 -17.79 11.79
C ILE A 121 10.23 -19.03 12.45
N LYS A 122 9.85 -19.27 13.71
CA LYS A 122 10.26 -20.48 14.45
C LYS A 122 9.29 -21.64 14.23
N LYS A 123 8.00 -21.33 14.13
CA LYS A 123 6.91 -22.29 13.93
C LYS A 123 6.14 -21.88 12.69
N VAL A 124 5.65 -22.87 11.94
CA VAL A 124 4.81 -22.60 10.77
C VAL A 124 3.39 -22.23 11.23
N PRO A 125 2.81 -21.12 10.73
CA PRO A 125 1.45 -20.74 11.08
C PRO A 125 0.43 -21.71 10.49
N HIS A 126 -0.65 -21.96 11.23
CA HIS A 126 -1.79 -22.70 10.70
C HIS A 126 -2.42 -21.94 9.51
N PHE A 127 -2.93 -22.65 8.50
CA PHE A 127 -3.45 -22.05 7.25
C PHE A 127 -4.53 -20.96 7.48
N THR A 128 -5.38 -21.14 8.50
CA THR A 128 -6.40 -20.14 8.87
C THR A 128 -5.80 -18.83 9.37
N THR A 129 -4.56 -18.83 9.86
CA THR A 129 -3.83 -17.62 10.27
C THR A 129 -3.60 -16.71 9.08
N ILE A 130 -3.12 -17.27 7.96
CA ILE A 130 -2.89 -16.52 6.71
C ILE A 130 -4.21 -16.03 6.14
N GLN A 131 -5.25 -16.87 6.14
CA GLN A 131 -6.59 -16.48 5.71
C GLN A 131 -7.16 -15.32 6.55
N LYS A 132 -7.09 -15.41 7.89
CA LYS A 132 -7.55 -14.36 8.80
C LYS A 132 -6.69 -13.10 8.69
N PHE A 133 -5.40 -13.23 8.41
CA PHE A 133 -4.53 -12.10 8.12
C PHE A 133 -4.99 -11.37 6.85
N PHE A 134 -5.19 -12.08 5.75
CA PHE A 134 -5.66 -11.47 4.49
C PHE A 134 -7.00 -10.73 4.65
N LYS A 135 -7.95 -11.32 5.37
CA LYS A 135 -9.25 -10.67 5.67
C LYS A 135 -9.13 -9.36 6.44
N ARG A 136 -8.06 -9.20 7.24
CA ARG A 136 -7.81 -8.01 8.07
C ARG A 136 -6.87 -7.01 7.40
N LEU A 137 -6.23 -7.37 6.29
CA LEU A 137 -5.21 -6.56 5.63
C LEU A 137 -5.85 -5.30 5.05
N PRO A 138 -5.52 -4.10 5.56
CA PRO A 138 -6.13 -2.86 5.08
C PRO A 138 -5.56 -2.49 3.70
N SER A 139 -6.44 -2.02 2.80
CA SER A 139 -6.04 -1.58 1.45
C SER A 139 -4.99 -0.46 1.45
N LYS A 140 -4.92 0.33 2.53
CA LYS A 140 -3.88 1.35 2.73
C LYS A 140 -2.49 0.73 2.73
N GLN A 141 -2.27 -0.38 3.43
CA GLN A 141 -0.96 -1.03 3.51
C GLN A 141 -0.49 -1.55 2.15
N ILE A 142 -1.40 -2.09 1.33
CA ILE A 142 -1.11 -2.51 -0.05
C ILE A 142 -0.65 -1.30 -0.88
N ARG A 143 -1.32 -0.15 -0.71
CA ARG A 143 -0.96 1.09 -1.40
C ARG A 143 0.41 1.62 -0.97
N GLU A 144 0.75 1.57 0.32
CA GLU A 144 2.08 1.96 0.81
C GLU A 144 3.19 1.08 0.19
N ILE A 145 2.98 -0.24 0.11
CA ILE A 145 3.91 -1.15 -0.56
C ILE A 145 4.06 -0.79 -2.04
N ASN A 146 2.95 -0.52 -2.73
CA ASN A 146 3.00 -0.13 -4.14
C ASN A 146 3.76 1.19 -4.34
N HIS A 147 3.49 2.22 -3.51
CA HIS A 147 4.23 3.49 -3.57
C HIS A 147 5.72 3.30 -3.32
N LEU A 148 6.09 2.44 -2.36
CA LEU A 148 7.48 2.11 -2.10
C LEU A 148 8.12 1.49 -3.35
N ILE A 149 7.48 0.49 -3.95
CA ILE A 149 7.97 -0.15 -5.19
C ILE A 149 8.16 0.89 -6.29
N LEU A 150 7.17 1.76 -6.52
CA LEU A 150 7.26 2.80 -7.54
C LEU A 150 8.41 3.79 -7.25
N SER A 151 8.59 4.23 -6.00
CA SER A 151 9.66 5.18 -5.61
C SER A 151 11.08 4.64 -5.78
N LEU A 152 11.23 3.32 -5.81
CA LEU A 152 12.52 2.64 -5.91
C LEU A 152 12.92 2.34 -7.35
N ASN A 153 11.97 2.33 -8.27
CA ASN A 153 12.17 2.06 -9.68
C ASN A 153 12.12 3.36 -10.47
N ASP A 154 12.90 3.44 -11.56
CA ASP A 154 12.83 4.56 -12.48
C ASP A 154 11.66 4.35 -13.44
N ILE A 155 10.63 5.19 -13.35
CA ILE A 155 9.39 5.06 -14.12
C ILE A 155 9.36 6.20 -15.14
N LYS A 156 9.50 5.85 -16.42
CA LYS A 156 9.32 6.81 -17.53
C LYS A 156 7.87 6.90 -17.99
N ALA A 157 7.12 5.80 -17.82
CA ALA A 157 5.71 5.66 -18.20
C ALA A 157 5.41 6.07 -19.66
N ASP A 158 6.26 5.64 -20.60
CA ASP A 158 6.14 5.98 -22.03
C ASP A 158 4.84 5.42 -22.65
N ILE A 159 4.53 4.16 -22.34
CA ILE A 159 3.33 3.46 -22.82
C ILE A 159 2.59 2.92 -21.60
N ILE A 160 1.36 3.36 -21.43
CA ILE A 160 0.52 3.03 -20.29
C ILE A 160 -0.69 2.25 -20.78
N ALA A 161 -0.93 1.08 -20.18
CA ALA A 161 -2.12 0.28 -20.42
C ALA A 161 -3.12 0.46 -19.26
N LEU A 162 -4.38 0.71 -19.61
CA LEU A 162 -5.50 0.82 -18.69
C LEU A 162 -6.48 -0.31 -19.01
N ASP A 163 -6.74 -1.17 -18.03
CA ASP A 163 -7.70 -2.26 -18.18
C ASP A 163 -8.54 -2.47 -16.92
N GLY A 164 -9.80 -2.81 -17.12
CA GLY A 164 -10.79 -2.98 -16.07
C GLY A 164 -11.43 -4.36 -16.13
N SER A 165 -11.30 -5.12 -15.05
CA SER A 165 -11.99 -6.39 -14.90
C SER A 165 -13.00 -6.29 -13.75
N GLY A 166 -14.10 -7.02 -13.85
CA GLY A 166 -15.04 -7.08 -12.75
C GLY A 166 -15.40 -8.49 -12.33
N PHE A 167 -15.66 -8.59 -11.03
CA PHE A 167 -15.76 -9.80 -10.26
C PHE A 167 -17.14 -9.84 -9.61
N THR A 168 -17.83 -10.96 -9.76
CA THR A 168 -19.04 -11.24 -8.99
C THR A 168 -18.66 -11.74 -7.61
N ASN A 169 -19.16 -11.09 -6.56
CA ASN A 169 -18.94 -11.54 -5.18
C ASN A 169 -19.76 -12.76 -4.80
N ASP A 170 -20.74 -13.13 -5.62
CA ASP A 170 -21.64 -14.25 -5.34
C ASP A 170 -21.37 -15.42 -6.29
N TYR A 171 -20.90 -16.51 -5.69
CA TYR A 171 -20.69 -17.79 -6.34
C TYR A 171 -21.96 -18.64 -6.39
N ALA A 172 -23.06 -18.19 -5.78
CA ALA A 172 -24.31 -18.95 -5.79
C ALA A 172 -24.83 -19.13 -7.23
N ASP A 173 -25.24 -20.36 -7.54
CA ASP A 173 -25.90 -20.68 -8.80
C ASP A 173 -27.26 -19.98 -8.90
N LYS A 174 -27.72 -19.82 -10.15
CA LYS A 174 -29.01 -19.18 -10.44
C LYS A 174 -30.17 -19.85 -9.69
N TYR A 175 -30.12 -21.18 -9.53
CA TYR A 175 -31.09 -21.96 -8.77
C TYR A 175 -31.19 -21.49 -7.32
N TYR A 176 -30.06 -21.46 -6.59
CA TYR A 176 -30.03 -21.05 -5.19
C TYR A 176 -30.31 -19.54 -5.01
N ALA A 177 -29.91 -18.70 -5.96
CA ALA A 177 -30.24 -17.28 -5.97
C ALA A 177 -31.76 -17.04 -6.04
N ARG A 178 -32.48 -17.83 -6.86
CA ARG A 178 -33.94 -17.76 -7.00
C ARG A 178 -34.67 -18.20 -5.73
N ILE A 179 -34.25 -19.32 -5.13
CA ILE A 179 -34.85 -19.81 -3.87
C ILE A 179 -34.66 -18.80 -2.73
N ARG A 180 -33.46 -18.21 -2.61
CA ARG A 180 -33.15 -17.21 -1.58
C ARG A 180 -33.69 -15.82 -1.89
N GLN A 181 -34.44 -15.64 -2.98
CA GLN A 181 -34.94 -14.36 -3.47
C GLN A 181 -33.85 -13.27 -3.56
N LYS A 182 -32.62 -13.70 -3.84
CA LYS A 182 -31.44 -12.84 -3.92
C LYS A 182 -30.86 -12.92 -5.32
N GLU A 183 -31.64 -12.48 -6.29
CA GLU A 183 -31.29 -12.56 -7.71
C GLU A 183 -30.14 -11.62 -8.08
N ARG A 184 -29.97 -10.51 -7.34
CA ARG A 184 -28.94 -9.52 -7.63
C ARG A 184 -27.60 -9.92 -7.03
N LYS A 185 -26.71 -10.45 -7.88
CA LYS A 185 -25.31 -10.65 -7.54
C LYS A 185 -24.63 -9.30 -7.32
N SER A 186 -23.89 -9.16 -6.21
CA SER A 186 -23.06 -7.98 -6.01
C SER A 186 -21.82 -8.07 -6.89
N TYR A 187 -21.47 -6.94 -7.52
CA TYR A 187 -20.37 -6.85 -8.48
C TYR A 187 -19.30 -5.91 -7.94
N ILE A 188 -18.04 -6.21 -8.21
CA ILE A 188 -16.90 -5.35 -7.93
C ILE A 188 -16.18 -5.12 -9.26
N LYS A 189 -15.97 -3.86 -9.65
CA LYS A 189 -15.12 -3.52 -10.79
C LYS A 189 -13.77 -3.01 -10.29
N ASN A 190 -12.70 -3.64 -10.76
CA ASN A 190 -11.32 -3.28 -10.50
C ASN A 190 -10.70 -2.75 -11.80
N HIS A 191 -10.12 -1.56 -11.74
CA HIS A 191 -9.38 -0.99 -12.84
C HIS A 191 -7.90 -0.87 -12.46
N LEU A 192 -7.02 -1.32 -13.34
CA LEU A 192 -5.59 -1.32 -13.17
C LEU A 192 -4.94 -0.50 -14.28
N THR A 193 -3.93 0.26 -13.90
CA THR A 193 -3.12 1.03 -14.82
C THR A 193 -1.66 0.64 -14.64
N ILE A 194 -1.05 0.17 -15.71
CA ILE A 194 0.31 -0.37 -15.69
C ILE A 194 1.20 0.35 -16.70
N ASP A 195 2.49 0.48 -16.37
CA ASP A 195 3.51 0.77 -17.37
C ASP A 195 3.79 -0.51 -18.17
N VAL A 196 3.66 -0.45 -19.50
CA VAL A 196 3.77 -1.63 -20.36
C VAL A 196 5.19 -2.20 -20.34
N LYS A 197 6.20 -1.34 -20.26
CA LYS A 197 7.61 -1.76 -20.30
C LYS A 197 8.03 -2.48 -19.01
N THR A 198 7.78 -1.88 -17.86
CA THR A 198 8.20 -2.45 -16.56
C THR A 198 7.16 -3.40 -15.96
N ARG A 199 5.91 -3.36 -16.42
CA ARG A 199 4.74 -4.04 -15.83
C ARG A 199 4.45 -3.63 -14.39
N LEU A 200 4.93 -2.45 -13.97
CA LEU A 200 4.63 -1.89 -12.66
C LEU A 200 3.21 -1.32 -12.63
N ILE A 201 2.53 -1.51 -11.50
CA ILE A 201 1.17 -0.98 -11.27
C ILE A 201 1.29 0.48 -10.83
N LEU A 202 0.99 1.40 -11.75
CA LEU A 202 1.03 2.84 -11.49
C LEU A 202 -0.16 3.30 -10.65
N TYR A 203 -1.33 2.75 -10.95
CA TYR A 203 -2.58 3.09 -10.27
C TYR A 203 -3.55 1.92 -10.28
N TYR A 204 -4.38 1.84 -9.25
CA TYR A 204 -5.49 0.91 -9.20
C TYR A 204 -6.68 1.52 -8.47
N GLN A 205 -7.88 1.17 -8.92
CA GLN A 205 -9.11 1.61 -8.30
C GLN A 205 -10.15 0.50 -8.30
N THR A 206 -10.79 0.31 -7.15
CA THR A 206 -11.86 -0.66 -6.95
C THR A 206 -13.16 0.07 -6.67
N SER A 207 -14.25 -0.38 -7.27
CA SER A 207 -15.59 0.15 -7.03
C SER A 207 -16.62 -0.96 -6.92
N ARG A 208 -17.69 -0.71 -6.17
CA ARG A 208 -18.85 -1.59 -6.11
C ARG A 208 -19.80 -1.27 -7.26
N GLY A 209 -20.40 -2.31 -7.83
CA GLY A 209 -21.35 -2.25 -8.92
C GLY A 209 -20.68 -2.19 -10.30
N PRO A 210 -21.47 -2.42 -11.37
CA PRO A 210 -21.03 -2.17 -12.73
C PRO A 210 -20.78 -0.67 -12.90
N LYS A 211 -19.64 -0.31 -13.48
CA LYS A 211 -19.25 1.07 -13.77
C LYS A 211 -18.61 1.19 -15.14
N TYR A 212 -18.78 2.33 -15.79
CA TYR A 212 -18.15 2.66 -17.06
C TYR A 212 -16.65 2.97 -16.88
N ASP A 213 -15.81 2.54 -17.83
CA ASP A 213 -14.35 2.69 -17.74
C ASP A 213 -13.88 4.16 -17.77
N THR A 214 -14.67 5.04 -18.38
CA THR A 214 -14.44 6.49 -18.41
C THR A 214 -14.34 7.11 -17.01
N GLN A 215 -15.02 6.54 -16.01
CA GLN A 215 -14.95 7.00 -14.62
C GLN A 215 -13.61 6.69 -13.96
N PHE A 216 -12.88 5.66 -14.42
CA PHE A 216 -11.59 5.24 -13.89
C PHE A 216 -10.42 5.83 -14.68
N ALA A 217 -10.60 6.10 -15.97
CA ALA A 217 -9.57 6.71 -16.81
C ALA A 217 -9.13 8.10 -16.31
N LYS A 218 -10.09 8.97 -15.95
CA LYS A 218 -9.79 10.32 -15.43
C LYS A 218 -8.91 10.31 -14.16
N PRO A 219 -9.26 9.59 -13.08
CA PRO A 219 -8.42 9.53 -11.89
C PRO A 219 -7.08 8.84 -12.15
N ALA A 220 -7.02 7.82 -13.00
CA ALA A 220 -5.77 7.18 -13.38
C ALA A 220 -4.79 8.16 -14.03
N LEU A 221 -5.24 8.92 -15.04
CA LEU A 221 -4.43 9.93 -15.72
C LEU A 221 -3.96 11.05 -14.79
N ARG A 222 -4.84 11.49 -13.86
CA ARG A 222 -4.47 12.48 -12.84
C ARG A 222 -3.39 11.98 -11.89
N GLN A 223 -3.43 10.70 -11.54
CA GLN A 223 -2.42 10.11 -10.66
C GLN A 223 -1.08 9.94 -11.39
N ILE A 224 -1.11 9.51 -12.66
CA ILE A 224 0.09 9.35 -13.49
C ILE A 224 0.82 10.68 -13.65
N LYS A 225 0.10 11.78 -13.93
CA LYS A 225 0.70 13.11 -14.09
C LYS A 225 1.44 13.64 -12.84
N LYS A 226 1.23 13.02 -11.67
CA LYS A 226 1.93 13.38 -10.43
C LYS A 226 3.23 12.60 -10.21
N VAL A 227 3.39 11.48 -10.93
CA VAL A 227 4.59 10.63 -10.89
C VAL A 227 5.62 11.24 -11.83
#